data_AF-A0A7S3WFV5-F1
#
_entry.id   AF-A0A7S3WFV5-F1
#
_cell.length_a   1.000
_cell.length_b   1.000
_cell.length_c   1.000
_cell.angle_alpha   90.00
_cell.angle_beta   90.00
_cell.angle_gamma   90.00
#
_symmetry.space_group_name_H-M   'P 1'
#
loop_
_entity.id
_entity.type
_entity.pdbx_description
1 polymer ?
#
loop_
_entity_poly.entity_id
_entity_poly.type
_entity_poly.pdbx_seq_one_letter_code
_entity_poly.pdbx_strand_id
1 'polypeptide(L)'
;MALERVDVDVLMPTPPPLPEGGVQLKLPLSLLGLRGLNNLGQTCFMNCILQILVHCPPVARFFLSDRHNRHVCQMRRRQAQSDSGGDGPLKPCLGCEMDAIFAACFSGTQAPLSPHTFIHAMWCSSEHFAGYEQHDAHEFLVALLAGIYSAMRQPSCLPPPPPVPALRAALRSARGARRRAP
;
A
#
# COMPACT_ATOMS: atom_id res chain seq x y z
N MET A 1 -34.82 -7.26 3.28
CA MET A 1 -33.63 -6.46 3.63
C MET A 1 -32.92 -6.13 2.34
N ALA A 2 -33.04 -4.89 1.88
CA ALA A 2 -32.42 -4.43 0.65
C ALA A 2 -30.91 -4.32 0.88
N LEU A 3 -30.12 -5.04 0.08
CA LEU A 3 -28.71 -4.74 -0.09
C LEU A 3 -28.65 -3.40 -0.83
N GLU A 4 -28.48 -2.31 -0.09
CA GLU A 4 -28.13 -1.01 -0.70
C GLU A 4 -26.89 -1.22 -1.55
N ARG A 5 -27.03 -0.91 -2.84
CA ARG A 5 -25.93 -0.91 -3.81
C ARG A 5 -24.85 0.00 -3.24
N VAL A 6 -23.68 -0.56 -2.98
CA VAL A 6 -22.49 0.25 -2.74
C VAL A 6 -22.19 0.93 -4.07
N ASP A 7 -22.60 2.20 -4.16
CA ASP A 7 -22.34 3.05 -5.31
C ASP A 7 -20.82 3.25 -5.40
N VAL A 8 -20.20 2.53 -6.33
CA VAL A 8 -18.73 2.44 -6.46
C VAL A 8 -18.13 3.81 -6.83
N ASP A 9 -18.96 4.72 -7.34
CA ASP A 9 -18.60 6.09 -7.74
C ASP A 9 -18.34 7.04 -6.56
N VAL A 10 -18.76 6.70 -5.33
CA VAL A 10 -18.60 7.60 -4.16
C VAL A 10 -17.25 7.41 -3.44
N LEU A 11 -16.47 6.39 -3.82
CA LEU A 11 -15.39 5.90 -2.95
C LEU A 11 -13.95 6.20 -3.43
N MET A 12 -13.78 7.01 -4.48
CA MET A 12 -12.50 7.58 -4.87
C MET A 12 -12.52 9.10 -4.65
N PRO A 13 -11.64 9.68 -3.81
CA PRO A 13 -11.56 11.14 -3.68
C PRO A 13 -11.20 11.76 -5.03
N THR A 14 -11.84 12.88 -5.37
CA THR A 14 -11.43 13.68 -6.52
C THR A 14 -9.97 14.11 -6.33
N PRO A 15 -9.07 13.86 -7.30
CA PRO A 15 -7.68 14.24 -7.17
C PRO A 15 -7.55 15.78 -7.11
N PRO A 16 -6.53 16.31 -6.42
CA PRO A 16 -6.25 17.74 -6.43
C PRO A 16 -6.04 18.24 -7.87
N PRO A 17 -6.43 19.49 -8.18
CA PRO A 17 -6.20 20.07 -9.50
C PRO A 17 -4.70 20.04 -9.81
N LEU A 18 -4.35 19.42 -10.94
CA LEU A 18 -2.97 19.32 -11.39
C LEU A 18 -2.46 20.71 -11.84
N PRO A 19 -1.18 21.02 -11.62
CA PRO A 19 -0.58 22.25 -12.11
C PRO A 19 -0.65 22.34 -13.65
N GLU A 20 -0.98 23.53 -14.14
CA GLU A 20 -1.04 23.91 -15.56
C GLU A 20 0.28 23.56 -16.27
N GLY A 21 0.32 22.40 -16.93
CA GLY A 21 1.53 21.86 -17.58
C GLY A 21 1.72 20.33 -17.50
N GLY A 22 0.79 19.58 -16.90
CA GLY A 22 0.92 18.14 -16.68
C GLY A 22 0.83 17.27 -17.94
N VAL A 23 1.69 16.24 -17.98
CA VAL A 23 1.67 15.12 -18.94
C VAL A 23 0.25 14.57 -19.06
N GLN A 24 -0.29 14.55 -20.29
CA GLN A 24 -1.63 14.07 -20.57
C GLN A 24 -1.77 12.62 -20.08
N LEU A 25 -2.56 12.42 -19.01
CA LEU A 25 -3.07 11.10 -18.65
C LEU A 25 -3.88 10.61 -19.85
N LYS A 26 -3.32 9.66 -20.61
CA LYS A 26 -3.92 9.10 -21.82
C LYS A 26 -5.24 8.35 -21.59
N LEU A 27 -5.68 8.22 -20.34
CA LEU A 27 -6.84 7.44 -19.92
C LEU A 27 -7.78 8.28 -19.05
N PRO A 28 -9.11 8.14 -19.25
CA PRO A 28 -10.08 8.73 -18.34
C PRO A 28 -9.86 8.19 -16.92
N LEU A 29 -10.03 9.05 -15.92
CA LEU A 29 -9.82 8.70 -14.50
C LEU A 29 -10.68 7.50 -14.05
N SER A 30 -11.82 7.27 -14.70
CA SER A 30 -12.69 6.10 -14.48
C SER A 30 -12.06 4.75 -14.84
N LEU A 31 -10.99 4.75 -15.65
CA LEU A 31 -10.25 3.54 -16.01
C LEU A 31 -8.94 3.38 -15.23
N LEU A 32 -8.63 4.31 -14.33
CA LEU A 32 -7.44 4.22 -13.50
C LEU A 32 -7.59 3.11 -12.46
N GLY A 33 -6.56 2.29 -12.29
CA GLY A 33 -6.63 1.09 -11.44
C GLY A 33 -7.22 -0.13 -12.14
N LEU A 34 -7.91 0.01 -13.28
CA LEU A 34 -8.42 -1.12 -14.06
C LEU A 34 -7.30 -1.76 -14.89
N ARG A 35 -6.57 -2.67 -14.26
CA ARG A 35 -5.45 -3.38 -14.85
C ARG A 35 -5.50 -4.86 -14.52
N GLY A 36 -5.49 -5.71 -15.55
CA GLY A 36 -5.49 -7.17 -15.38
C GLY A 36 -4.17 -7.69 -14.80
N LEU A 37 -4.23 -8.89 -14.21
CA LEU A 37 -3.05 -9.63 -13.74
C LEU A 37 -2.85 -10.89 -14.59
N ASN A 38 -1.62 -11.14 -15.01
CA ASN A 38 -1.28 -12.38 -15.70
C ASN A 38 -1.37 -13.56 -14.71
N ASN A 39 -1.98 -14.66 -15.16
CA ASN A 39 -1.92 -15.91 -14.42
C ASN A 39 -0.59 -16.60 -14.72
N LEU A 40 0.22 -16.80 -13.69
CA LEU A 40 1.59 -17.32 -13.77
C LEU A 40 1.68 -18.80 -13.37
N GLY A 41 0.60 -19.55 -13.61
CA GLY A 41 0.47 -20.97 -13.27
C GLY A 41 -0.33 -21.16 -11.99
N GLN A 42 -1.62 -21.47 -12.11
CA GLN A 42 -2.55 -21.67 -10.99
C GLN A 42 -2.62 -20.53 -9.95
N THR A 43 -2.23 -19.32 -10.31
CA THR A 43 -2.22 -18.14 -9.41
C THR A 43 -3.50 -17.30 -9.50
N CYS A 44 -4.56 -17.83 -10.12
CA CYS A 44 -5.84 -17.12 -10.25
C CYS A 44 -6.47 -16.78 -8.90
N PHE A 45 -6.27 -17.63 -7.88
CA PHE A 45 -6.71 -17.36 -6.50
C PHE A 45 -5.98 -16.14 -5.88
N MET A 46 -4.69 -15.94 -6.21
CA MET A 46 -3.97 -14.74 -5.79
C MET A 46 -4.47 -13.52 -6.54
N ASN A 47 -4.63 -13.66 -7.86
CA ASN A 47 -5.03 -12.55 -8.73
C ASN A 47 -6.41 -12.00 -8.36
N CYS A 48 -7.40 -12.86 -8.07
CA CYS A 48 -8.73 -12.40 -7.70
C CYS A 48 -8.72 -11.59 -6.39
N ILE A 49 -7.97 -12.05 -5.38
CA ILE A 49 -7.84 -11.35 -4.11
C ILE A 49 -7.05 -10.04 -4.27
N LEU A 50 -5.97 -10.02 -5.04
CA LEU A 50 -5.23 -8.79 -5.33
C LEU A 50 -6.13 -7.74 -6.00
N GLN A 51 -6.94 -8.14 -6.98
CA GLN A 51 -7.91 -7.26 -7.62
C GLN A 51 -8.96 -6.74 -6.63
N ILE A 52 -9.51 -7.62 -5.78
CA ILE A 52 -10.44 -7.20 -4.72
C ILE A 52 -9.80 -6.16 -3.80
N LEU A 53 -8.55 -6.36 -3.37
CA LEU A 53 -7.86 -5.43 -2.48
C LEU A 53 -7.52 -4.09 -3.16
N VAL A 54 -7.09 -4.12 -4.42
CA VAL A 54 -6.82 -2.92 -5.23
C VAL A 54 -8.08 -2.05 -5.36
N HIS A 55 -9.24 -2.69 -5.51
CA HIS A 55 -10.53 -2.01 -5.63
C HIS A 55 -11.27 -1.87 -4.29
N CYS A 56 -10.68 -2.30 -3.17
CA CYS A 56 -11.24 -2.13 -1.83
C CYS A 56 -10.84 -0.76 -1.28
N PRO A 57 -11.75 0.22 -1.15
CA PRO A 57 -11.28 1.59 -1.02
C PRO A 57 -10.63 1.98 0.31
N PRO A 58 -10.93 1.35 1.47
CA PRO A 58 -10.10 1.52 2.66
C PRO A 58 -8.64 1.12 2.43
N VAL A 59 -8.41 0.03 1.69
CA VAL A 59 -7.07 -0.48 1.36
C VAL A 59 -6.41 0.41 0.31
N ALA A 60 -7.14 0.79 -0.74
CA ALA A 60 -6.64 1.69 -1.77
C ALA A 60 -6.21 3.05 -1.19
N ARG A 61 -7.06 3.65 -0.33
CA ARG A 61 -6.71 4.89 0.37
C ARG A 61 -5.43 4.75 1.18
N PHE A 62 -5.21 3.61 1.84
CA PHE A 62 -4.02 3.40 2.64
C PHE A 62 -2.74 3.43 1.80
N PHE A 63 -2.66 2.62 0.74
CA PHE A 63 -1.46 2.53 -0.09
C PHE A 63 -1.27 3.77 -0.98
N LEU A 64 -2.35 4.31 -1.56
CA LEU A 64 -2.27 5.50 -2.42
C LEU A 64 -1.96 6.80 -1.64
N SER A 65 -2.18 6.81 -0.32
CA SER A 65 -1.79 7.94 0.55
C SER A 65 -0.39 7.80 1.15
N ASP A 66 0.46 6.94 0.55
CA ASP A 66 1.85 6.70 0.95
C ASP A 66 2.02 6.32 2.43
N ARG A 67 1.01 5.64 3.01
CA ARG A 67 1.06 5.19 4.42
C ARG A 67 2.02 4.02 4.62
N HIS A 68 2.46 3.38 3.54
CA HIS A 68 3.53 2.40 3.51
C HIS A 68 4.48 2.69 2.35
N ASN A 69 5.36 3.68 2.52
CA ASN A 69 6.35 4.01 1.51
C ASN A 69 7.40 2.88 1.40
N ARG A 70 7.42 2.17 0.26
CA ARG A 70 8.30 1.01 0.06
C ARG A 70 9.79 1.34 0.16
N HIS A 71 10.21 2.55 -0.25
CA HIS A 71 11.60 2.98 -0.22
C HIS A 71 12.06 3.25 1.22
N VAL A 72 11.24 3.96 1.99
CA VAL A 72 11.50 4.21 3.42
C VAL A 72 11.52 2.89 4.20
N CYS A 73 10.56 1.99 3.95
CA CYS A 73 10.51 0.68 4.61
C CYS A 73 11.75 -0.17 4.25
N GLN A 74 12.20 -0.18 2.98
CA GLN A 74 13.41 -0.89 2.59
C GLN A 74 14.67 -0.34 3.28
N MET A 75 14.85 0.99 3.33
CA MET A 75 16.01 1.60 4.00
C MET A 75 16.06 1.27 5.48
N ARG A 76 14.94 1.41 6.19
CA ARG A 76 14.89 1.13 7.62
C ARG A 76 15.06 -0.35 7.95
N ARG A 77 14.53 -1.26 7.11
CA ARG A 77 14.74 -2.69 7.29
C ARG A 77 16.21 -3.07 7.09
N ARG A 78 16.91 -2.42 6.15
CA ARG A 78 18.36 -2.62 5.94
C ARG A 78 19.14 -2.17 7.18
N GLN A 79 18.81 -1.00 7.71
CA GLN A 79 19.41 -0.48 8.94
C GLN A 79 19.14 -1.41 10.14
N ALA A 80 17.90 -1.84 10.34
CA ALA A 80 17.56 -2.73 11.44
C ALA A 80 18.30 -4.09 11.35
N GLN A 81 18.53 -4.57 10.13
CA GLN A 81 19.31 -5.79 9.89
C GLN A 81 20.80 -5.58 10.21
N SER A 82 21.40 -4.46 9.79
CA SER A 82 22.79 -4.14 10.12
C SER A 82 22.98 -3.98 11.64
N ASP A 83 22.04 -3.34 12.31
CA ASP A 83 22.06 -3.16 13.77
C ASP A 83 21.92 -4.50 14.51
N SER A 84 21.25 -5.47 13.90
CA SER A 84 21.09 -6.84 14.42
C SER A 84 22.24 -7.77 14.00
N GLY A 85 23.25 -7.28 13.28
CA GLY A 85 24.39 -8.07 12.80
C GLY A 85 24.06 -9.06 11.68
N GLY A 86 22.96 -8.87 10.96
CA GLY A 86 22.58 -9.73 9.83
C GLY A 86 23.25 -9.29 8.52
N ASP A 87 23.91 -10.23 7.84
CA ASP A 87 24.61 -9.98 6.55
C ASP A 87 23.92 -10.67 5.34
N GLY A 88 22.72 -11.20 5.58
CA GLY A 88 21.95 -11.92 4.56
C GLY A 88 21.07 -11.02 3.69
N PRO A 89 20.52 -11.54 2.58
CA PRO A 89 19.52 -10.81 1.80
C PRO A 89 18.30 -10.48 2.66
N LEU A 90 17.77 -9.27 2.53
CA LEU A 90 16.55 -8.88 3.23
C LEU A 90 15.39 -9.75 2.76
N LYS A 91 14.68 -10.35 3.72
CA LYS A 91 13.39 -10.99 3.45
C LYS A 91 12.46 -10.00 2.74
N PRO A 92 11.74 -10.37 1.67
CA PRO A 92 10.79 -9.46 1.02
C PRO A 92 9.68 -9.01 1.98
N CYS A 93 9.12 -7.82 1.75
CA CYS A 93 8.03 -7.25 2.55
C CYS A 93 6.74 -7.26 1.73
N LEU A 94 5.71 -7.96 2.20
CA LEU A 94 4.41 -7.98 1.53
C LEU A 94 3.77 -6.59 1.43
N GLY A 95 4.00 -5.70 2.40
CA GLY A 95 3.58 -4.31 2.29
C GLY A 95 4.24 -3.57 1.12
N CYS A 96 5.54 -3.76 0.90
CA CYS A 96 6.27 -3.14 -0.21
C CYS A 96 5.77 -3.66 -1.56
N GLU A 97 5.46 -4.96 -1.64
CA GLU A 97 4.93 -5.57 -2.87
C GLU A 97 3.51 -5.11 -3.16
N MET A 98 2.67 -4.97 -2.13
CA MET A 98 1.33 -4.38 -2.29
C MET A 98 1.42 -2.94 -2.78
N ASP A 99 2.28 -2.11 -2.17
CA ASP A 99 2.53 -0.74 -2.64
C ASP A 99 3.00 -0.72 -4.10
N ALA A 100 3.82 -1.67 -4.51
CA ALA A 100 4.25 -1.84 -5.90
C ALA A 100 3.10 -2.18 -6.85
N ILE A 101 2.20 -3.09 -6.45
CA ILE A 101 1.00 -3.41 -7.22
C ILE A 101 0.09 -2.19 -7.34
N PHE A 102 -0.16 -1.45 -6.26
CA PHE A 102 -0.94 -0.21 -6.30
C PHE A 102 -0.33 0.81 -7.27
N ALA A 103 0.97 1.10 -7.15
CA ALA A 103 1.63 2.02 -8.09
C ALA A 103 1.53 1.55 -9.55
N ALA A 104 1.62 0.24 -9.81
CA ALA A 104 1.52 -0.31 -11.15
C ALA A 104 0.08 -0.28 -11.70
N CYS A 105 -0.93 -0.55 -10.89
CA CYS A 105 -2.34 -0.47 -11.30
C CYS A 105 -2.77 0.98 -11.58
N PHE A 106 -2.24 1.94 -10.83
CA PHE A 106 -2.57 3.36 -10.96
C PHE A 106 -1.52 4.15 -11.78
N SER A 107 -0.62 3.50 -12.51
CA SER A 107 0.37 4.16 -13.38
C SER A 107 -0.19 4.68 -14.71
N GLY A 108 -1.45 4.38 -15.02
CA GLY A 108 -2.06 4.63 -16.34
C GLY A 108 -1.68 3.60 -17.41
N THR A 109 -1.04 2.48 -17.05
CA THR A 109 -0.76 1.39 -17.98
C THR A 109 -1.88 0.35 -17.95
N GLN A 110 -2.42 -0.02 -19.11
CA GLN A 110 -3.47 -1.06 -19.23
C GLN A 110 -2.94 -2.46 -19.53
N ALA A 111 -1.67 -2.58 -19.95
CA ALA A 111 -1.07 -3.88 -20.21
C ALA A 111 -1.10 -4.75 -18.93
N PRO A 112 -1.45 -6.06 -19.01
CA PRO A 112 -1.51 -6.92 -17.84
C PRO A 112 -0.23 -6.89 -17.00
N LEU A 113 -0.36 -6.89 -15.68
CA LEU A 113 0.76 -6.91 -14.74
C LEU A 113 1.09 -8.36 -14.37
N SER A 114 2.37 -8.71 -14.37
CA SER A 114 2.86 -9.98 -13.85
C SER A 114 3.43 -9.79 -12.44
N PRO A 115 2.73 -10.21 -11.36
CA PRO A 115 3.14 -9.95 -9.98
C PRO A 115 4.22 -10.93 -9.46
N HIS A 116 5.31 -11.13 -10.22
CA HIS A 116 6.35 -12.12 -9.88
C HIS A 116 6.99 -11.88 -8.52
N THR A 117 7.34 -10.62 -8.22
CA THR A 117 7.99 -10.25 -6.96
C THR A 117 7.05 -10.43 -5.77
N PHE A 118 5.77 -10.13 -5.96
CA PHE A 118 4.73 -10.38 -4.97
C PHE A 118 4.55 -11.87 -4.68
N ILE A 119 4.46 -12.72 -5.71
CA ILE A 119 4.33 -14.18 -5.53
C ILE A 119 5.50 -14.73 -4.73
N HIS A 120 6.74 -14.35 -5.10
CA HIS A 120 7.93 -14.73 -4.35
C HIS A 120 7.88 -14.24 -2.89
N ALA A 121 7.44 -13.01 -2.66
CA ALA A 121 7.27 -12.48 -1.30
C ALA A 121 6.23 -13.27 -0.50
N MET A 122 5.14 -13.70 -1.14
CA MET A 122 4.13 -14.54 -0.52
C MET A 122 4.70 -15.90 -0.12
N TRP A 123 5.46 -16.55 -1.01
CA TRP A 123 6.12 -17.83 -0.72
C TRP A 123 7.11 -17.71 0.44
N CYS A 124 7.91 -16.63 0.49
CA CYS A 124 8.78 -16.37 1.63
C CYS A 124 8.01 -16.08 2.92
N SER A 125 6.79 -15.55 2.83
CA SER A 125 5.96 -15.25 3.99
C SER A 125 5.25 -16.48 4.53
N SER A 126 4.83 -17.40 3.66
CA SER A 126 4.11 -18.62 4.01
C SER A 126 4.42 -19.71 2.98
N GLU A 127 5.16 -20.71 3.41
CA GLU A 127 5.55 -21.87 2.57
C GLU A 127 4.34 -22.66 2.06
N HIS A 128 3.19 -22.60 2.76
CA HIS A 128 1.93 -23.23 2.33
C HIS A 128 1.48 -22.82 0.93
N PHE A 129 1.84 -21.62 0.47
CA PHE A 129 1.47 -21.12 -0.87
C PHE A 129 2.59 -21.26 -1.90
N ALA A 130 3.74 -21.85 -1.51
CA ALA A 130 4.89 -22.02 -2.39
C ALA A 130 4.64 -23.11 -3.43
N GLY A 131 4.98 -22.83 -4.68
CA GLY A 131 4.79 -23.76 -5.80
C GLY A 131 3.67 -23.33 -6.75
N TYR A 132 3.18 -24.29 -7.54
CA TYR A 132 2.24 -24.06 -8.63
C TYR A 132 0.90 -24.77 -8.42
N GLU A 133 0.55 -25.03 -7.15
CA GLU A 133 -0.72 -25.65 -6.79
C GLU A 133 -1.85 -24.61 -6.73
N GLN A 134 -3.08 -25.07 -6.93
CA GLN A 134 -4.26 -24.24 -6.66
C GLN A 134 -4.51 -24.21 -5.16
N HIS A 135 -4.85 -23.03 -4.65
CA HIS A 135 -5.19 -22.85 -3.24
C HIS A 135 -6.55 -22.17 -3.08
N ASP A 136 -7.10 -22.27 -1.87
CA ASP A 136 -8.29 -21.55 -1.48
C ASP A 136 -7.98 -20.03 -1.41
N ALA A 137 -8.77 -19.23 -2.13
CA ALA A 137 -8.61 -17.78 -2.18
C ALA A 137 -8.83 -17.12 -0.80
N HIS A 138 -9.70 -17.67 0.04
CA HIS A 138 -9.94 -17.18 1.38
C HIS A 138 -8.74 -17.44 2.30
N GLU A 139 -8.13 -18.64 2.23
CA GLU A 139 -6.88 -18.91 2.97
C GLU A 139 -5.78 -17.93 2.57
N PHE A 140 -5.64 -17.69 1.26
CA PHE A 140 -4.69 -16.71 0.75
C PHE A 140 -4.98 -15.29 1.26
N LEU A 141 -6.23 -14.84 1.26
CA LEU A 141 -6.61 -13.52 1.78
C LEU A 141 -6.20 -13.36 3.24
N VAL A 142 -6.52 -14.35 4.09
CA VAL A 142 -6.17 -14.32 5.52
C VAL A 142 -4.66 -14.25 5.71
N ALA A 143 -3.90 -15.08 5.00
CA ALA A 143 -2.45 -15.10 5.08
C ALA A 143 -1.81 -13.79 4.60
N LEU A 144 -2.31 -13.24 3.48
CA LEU A 144 -1.85 -11.98 2.93
C LEU A 144 -2.07 -10.83 3.92
N LEU A 145 -3.28 -10.71 4.49
CA LEU A 145 -3.59 -9.66 5.46
C LEU A 145 -2.74 -9.78 6.73
N ALA A 146 -2.54 -11.00 7.23
CA ALA A 146 -1.66 -11.25 8.37
C ALA A 146 -0.20 -10.85 8.07
N GLY A 147 0.28 -11.13 6.86
CA GLY A 147 1.61 -10.76 6.40
C GLY A 147 1.81 -9.25 6.27
N ILE A 148 0.85 -8.55 5.65
CA ILE A 148 0.85 -7.08 5.54
C ILE A 148 0.80 -6.46 6.94
N TYR A 149 -0.09 -6.93 7.81
CA TYR A 149 -0.22 -6.45 9.18
C TYR A 149 1.08 -6.63 9.98
N SER A 150 1.70 -7.79 9.88
CA SER A 150 2.98 -8.07 10.54
C SER A 150 4.09 -7.15 10.04
N ALA A 151 4.14 -6.86 8.74
CA ALA A 151 5.10 -5.91 8.17
C ALA A 151 4.88 -4.49 8.69
N MET A 152 3.64 -4.03 8.82
CA MET A 152 3.31 -2.68 9.29
C MET A 152 3.55 -2.46 10.78
N ARG A 153 3.56 -3.53 11.59
CA ARG A 153 3.90 -3.44 13.03
C ARG A 153 5.39 -3.21 13.27
N GLN A 154 6.23 -3.46 12.28
CA GLN A 154 7.66 -3.23 12.43
C GLN A 154 7.94 -1.72 12.40
N PRO A 155 8.76 -1.17 13.33
CA PRO A 155 9.12 0.25 13.35
C PRO A 155 9.72 0.72 12.03
N SER A 156 10.35 -0.21 11.31
CA SER A 156 10.93 0.00 10.01
C SER A 156 9.91 0.34 8.92
N CYS A 157 8.62 0.06 9.09
CA CYS A 157 7.63 0.23 8.02
C CYS A 157 6.45 1.14 8.36
N LEU A 158 6.49 1.79 9.54
CA LEU A 158 5.63 2.94 9.82
C LEU A 158 6.21 4.21 9.17
N PRO A 159 5.38 5.15 8.68
CA PRO A 159 5.86 6.47 8.29
C PRO A 159 6.55 7.13 9.49
N PRO A 160 7.58 7.98 9.29
CA PRO A 160 8.09 8.79 10.38
C PRO A 160 6.92 9.59 10.99
N PRO A 161 6.84 9.72 12.32
CA PRO A 161 5.86 10.64 12.89
C PRO A 161 6.07 12.00 12.23
N PRO A 162 4.99 12.73 11.90
CA PRO A 162 5.10 14.05 11.31
C PRO A 162 6.08 14.88 12.15
N PRO A 163 7.05 15.57 11.53
CA PRO A 163 8.04 16.35 12.28
C PRO A 163 7.28 17.35 13.10
N VAL A 164 7.21 17.21 14.43
CA VAL A 164 6.30 17.99 15.28
C VAL A 164 6.56 19.49 15.10
N PRO A 165 5.76 20.26 14.35
CA PRO A 165 5.95 21.70 14.27
C PRO A 165 4.86 22.35 15.13
N ALA A 166 5.30 23.12 16.11
CA ALA A 166 4.52 24.21 16.69
C ALA A 166 3.35 23.91 17.66
N LEU A 167 3.06 22.69 18.14
CA LEU A 167 2.15 22.59 19.33
C LEU A 167 2.78 23.30 20.55
N ARG A 168 4.11 23.15 20.72
CA ARG A 168 4.87 23.87 21.74
C ARG A 168 5.03 25.37 21.45
N ALA A 169 5.02 25.80 20.18
CA ALA A 169 5.14 27.22 19.82
C ALA A 169 3.78 27.94 19.95
N ALA A 170 2.69 27.30 19.53
CA ALA A 170 1.31 27.80 19.67
C ALA A 170 0.90 27.93 21.16
N LEU A 171 1.28 26.97 22.01
CA LEU A 171 1.03 27.06 23.46
C LEU A 171 1.86 28.15 24.15
N ARG A 172 3.04 28.53 23.61
CA ARG A 172 3.85 29.65 24.12
C ARG A 172 3.27 31.00 23.66
N SER A 173 2.83 31.13 22.41
CA SER A 173 2.15 32.34 21.91
C SER A 173 0.81 32.60 22.63
N ALA A 174 0.02 31.56 22.91
CA ALA A 174 -1.25 31.70 23.64
C ALA A 174 -1.08 32.11 25.11
N ARG A 175 0.05 31.75 25.75
CA ARG A 175 0.39 32.20 27.12
C ARG A 175 0.96 33.62 27.16
N GLY A 176 1.62 34.07 26.07
CA GLY A 176 2.10 35.46 25.93
C GLY A 176 0.97 36.46 25.67
N ALA A 177 -0.03 36.09 24.87
CA ALA A 177 -1.15 36.97 24.51
C ALA A 177 -2.13 37.24 25.67
N ARG A 178 -2.26 36.31 26.64
CA ARG A 178 -3.14 36.49 27.83
C ARG A 178 -2.59 37.43 28.90
N ARG A 179 -1.34 37.90 28.81
CA ARG A 179 -0.73 38.82 29.78
C ARG A 179 -0.69 40.29 29.32
N ARG A 180 -1.29 40.62 28.17
CA ARG A 180 -1.20 41.94 27.53
C ARG A 180 -2.54 42.55 27.12
N ALA A 181 -3.66 42.03 27.62
CA ALA A 181 -4.93 42.76 27.55
C ALA A 181 -5.00 43.73 28.75
N PRO A 182 -5.27 45.03 28.51
CA PRO A 182 -5.31 46.07 29.55
C PRO A 182 -6.47 45.90 30.53
#